data_AF-A0A564TQG9-F1
#
_entry.id   AF-A0A564TQG9-F1
#
_cell.length_a   1.000
_cell.length_b   1.000
_cell.length_c   1.000
_cell.angle_alpha   90.00
_cell.angle_beta   90.00
_cell.angle_gamma   90.00
#
_symmetry.space_group_name_H-M   'P 1'
#
loop_
_entity.id
_entity.type
_entity.pdbx_description
1 polymer ?
#
loop_
_entity_poly.entity_id
_entity_poly.type
_entity_poly.pdbx_seq_one_letter_code
_entity_poly.pdbx_strand_id
1 'polypeptide(L)' 'MELYHASKEIVQYPEIRKAKYTKDFSWGFYCTNNMQQAIRWANRGAGEPII' A
#
# COMPACT_ATOMS: atom_id res chain seq x y z
N MET A 1 -8.13 8.60 -9.97
CA MET A 1 -7.84 8.52 -8.53
C MET A 1 -6.53 7.80 -8.39
N GLU A 2 -5.56 8.41 -7.74
CA GLU A 2 -4.27 7.78 -7.43
C GLU A 2 -4.33 7.10 -6.06
N LEU A 3 -3.64 5.98 -5.92
CA LEU A 3 -3.54 5.21 -4.69
C LEU A 3 -2.06 4.94 -4.40
N TYR A 4 -1.69 5.08 -3.13
CA TYR A 4 -0.33 4.92 -2.64
C TYR A 4 -0.28 3.76 -1.65
N HIS A 5 0.78 2.96 -1.71
CA HIS A 5 1.03 1.86 -0.79
C HIS A 5 2.41 2.02 -0.14
N ALA A 6 2.43 2.19 1.18
CA ALA A 6 3.69 2.29 1.92
C ALA A 6 4.28 0.91 2.23
N SER A 7 5.54 0.70 1.89
CA SER A 7 6.28 -0.56 2.10
C SER A 7 7.77 -0.31 2.39
N LYS A 8 8.49 -1.41 2.64
CA LYS A 8 9.97 -1.50 2.62
C LYS A 8 10.48 -2.32 1.43
N GLU A 9 9.57 -2.78 0.58
CA GLU A 9 9.86 -3.63 -0.57
C GLU A 9 9.21 -3.07 -1.84
N ILE A 10 9.91 -3.24 -2.98
CA ILE A 10 9.40 -2.86 -4.30
C ILE A 10 8.45 -3.94 -4.81
N VAL A 11 7.22 -3.54 -5.12
CA VAL A 11 6.24 -4.41 -5.79
C VAL A 11 6.44 -4.28 -7.31
N GLN A 12 7.18 -5.22 -7.92
CA GLN A 12 7.50 -5.14 -9.36
C GLN A 12 6.28 -5.31 -10.28
N TYR A 13 5.30 -6.13 -9.87
CA TYR A 13 4.14 -6.50 -10.69
C TYR A 13 2.84 -6.37 -9.89
N PRO A 14 2.35 -5.15 -9.62
CA PRO A 14 1.10 -4.95 -8.90
C PRO A 14 -0.10 -5.36 -9.76
N GLU A 15 -1.13 -5.93 -9.13
CA GLU A 15 -2.36 -6.38 -9.79
C GLU A 15 -3.59 -5.86 -9.04
N ILE A 16 -4.57 -5.31 -9.77
CA ILE A 16 -5.89 -4.96 -9.21
C ILE A 16 -6.82 -6.16 -9.34
N ARG A 17 -7.17 -6.77 -8.20
CA ARG A 17 -8.09 -7.92 -8.15
C ARG A 17 -9.49 -7.50 -7.78
N LYS A 18 -10.48 -7.88 -8.59
CA LYS A 18 -11.90 -7.71 -8.27
C LYS A 18 -12.38 -8.93 -7.48
N ALA A 19 -12.82 -8.72 -6.25
CA ALA A 19 -13.40 -9.77 -5.42
C ALA A 19 -14.89 -9.49 -5.15
N LYS A 20 -15.66 -10.54 -4.87
CA LYS A 20 -17.08 -10.43 -4.51
C LYS A 20 -17.29 -9.64 -3.19
N TYR A 21 -16.31 -9.66 -2.30
CA TYR A 21 -16.37 -9.05 -0.98
C TYR A 21 -15.18 -8.10 -0.76
N THR A 22 -15.45 -6.95 -0.15
CA THR A 22 -14.45 -5.95 0.26
C THR A 22 -14.04 -6.22 1.71
N LYS A 23 -13.22 -7.24 1.94
CA LYS A 23 -12.70 -7.55 3.27
C LYS A 23 -11.32 -6.91 3.44
N ASP A 24 -11.11 -6.28 4.59
CA ASP A 24 -9.83 -5.65 4.95
C ASP A 24 -8.74 -6.65 5.35
N PHE A 25 -9.10 -7.94 5.48
CA PHE A 25 -8.21 -9.02 5.93
C PHE A 25 -8.07 -10.10 4.84
N SER A 26 -7.47 -9.74 3.71
CA SER A 26 -7.21 -10.65 2.59
C SER A 26 -5.84 -10.37 1.99
N TRP A 27 -5.46 -11.16 0.99
CA TRP A 27 -4.27 -10.95 0.18
C TRP A 27 -4.35 -9.62 -0.56
N GLY A 28 -3.41 -8.72 -0.30
CA GLY A 28 -3.35 -7.42 -0.95
C GLY A 28 -2.53 -6.41 -0.14
N PHE A 29 -2.58 -5.16 -0.59
CA PHE A 29 -1.88 -4.04 0.01
C PHE A 29 -2.88 -3.07 0.62
N TYR A 30 -2.53 -2.52 1.78
CA TYR A 30 -3.24 -1.35 2.28
C TYR A 30 -2.82 -0.12 1.46
N CYS A 31 -3.80 0.52 0.84
CA CYS A 31 -3.62 1.70 0.02
C CYS A 31 -4.36 2.90 0.60
N THR A 32 -3.88 4.09 0.31
CA THR A 32 -4.55 5.36 0.63
C THR A 32 -4.46 6.29 -0.57
N ASN A 33 -5.46 7.15 -0.76
CA ASN A 33 -5.38 8.24 -1.76
C ASN A 33 -4.73 9.52 -1.17
N ASN A 34 -4.29 9.48 0.10
CA ASN A 34 -3.60 10.57 0.76
C ASN A 34 -2.08 10.31 0.80
N MET A 35 -1.33 11.02 -0.05
CA MET A 35 0.12 10.90 -0.15
C MET A 35 0.85 11.17 1.18
N GLN A 36 0.41 12.15 1.97
CA GLN A 36 1.02 12.47 3.27
C GLN A 36 0.84 11.32 4.28
N GLN A 37 -0.31 10.65 4.21
CA GLN A 37 -0.55 9.47 5.02
C GLN A 37 0.35 8.30 4.60
N ALA A 38 0.53 8.05 3.30
CA ALA A 38 1.45 7.04 2.80
C ALA A 38 2.90 7.32 3.23
N ILE A 39 3.37 8.56 3.12
CA ILE A 39 4.70 8.98 3.62
C ILE A 39 4.84 8.69 5.12
N ARG A 40 3.82 9.02 5.92
CA ARG A 40 3.84 8.73 7.37
C ARG A 40 3.90 7.23 7.65
N TRP A 41 3.23 6.40 6.85
CA TRP A 41 3.25 4.95 7.00
C TRP A 41 4.60 4.35 6.59
N ALA A 42 5.18 4.80 5.48
CA ALA A 42 6.45 4.29 4.96
C ALA A 42 7.62 4.59 5.90
N ASN A 43 7.55 5.70 6.65
CA ASN A 43 8.57 6.08 7.64
C ASN A 43 8.45 5.33 8.99
N ARG A 44 7.49 4.40 9.15
CA ARG A 44 7.42 3.56 10.36
C ARG A 44 8.46 2.44 10.31
N GLY A 45 8.97 2.05 11.47
CA GLY A 45 9.92 0.95 11.62
C GLY A 45 11.31 1.25 11.04
N ALA A 46 12.17 0.24 11.01
CA ALA A 46 13.49 0.32 10.41
C ALA A 46 13.45 0.06 8.89
N GLY A 47 14.47 0.53 8.17
CA GLY A 47 14.63 0.33 6.72
C GLY A 47 14.16 1.53 5.89
N GLU A 48 14.60 1.57 4.64
CA GLU A 48 14.29 2.67 3.72
C GLU A 48 12.81 2.65 3.30
N PRO A 49 12.13 3.82 3.33
CA PRO A 49 10.73 3.90 2.92
C PRO A 49 10.57 3.78 1.41
N ILE A 50 9.57 2.99 0.98
CA ILE A 50 9.09 2.92 -0.41
C ILE A 50 7.60 3.23 -0.41
N ILE A 51 7.13 3.95 -1.43
CA ILE A 51 5.73 4.34 -1.65
C ILE A 51 5.33 3.96 -3.08
#